data_AF-A0A1Z9AME5-F1
#
_entry.id   AF-A0A1Z9AME5-F1
#
_cell.length_a   1.000
_cell.length_b   1.000
_cell.length_c   1.000
_cell.angle_alpha   90.00
_cell.angle_beta   90.00
_cell.angle_gamma   90.00
#
_symmetry.space_group_name_H-M   'P 1'
#
loop_
_entity.id
_entity.type
_entity.pdbx_description
1 polymer ?
#
loop_
_entity_poly.entity_id
_entity_poly.type
_entity_poly.pdbx_seq_one_letter_code
_entity_poly.pdbx_strand_id
1 'polypeptide(L)'
;MQNFLKSDIPIWVNVLQVVLTLIMLGQVYMYFFNHDLLAATGVTVNGTPDLNLVYEMGSRTLTMAAASIFVLITQDARQFLLVLFMNIMRESAETIIDPLFPIANAPAGPVTDFGMHVIIVAIEFLAFVVVWKRIKKRSQSSL
;
A
#
# COMPACT_ATOMS: atom_id res chain seq x y z
N MET A 1 -19.64 -12.88 4.50
CA MET A 1 -19.89 -12.05 5.71
C MET A 1 -19.56 -12.78 7.03
N GLN A 2 -19.90 -14.07 7.19
CA GLN A 2 -19.56 -14.82 8.43
C GLN A 2 -18.05 -14.93 8.73
N ASN A 3 -17.19 -15.06 7.71
CA ASN A 3 -15.73 -15.09 7.91
C ASN A 3 -15.15 -13.77 8.41
N PHE A 4 -15.78 -12.63 8.08
CA PHE A 4 -15.33 -11.29 8.50
C PHE A 4 -15.57 -11.02 9.99
N LEU A 5 -16.63 -11.60 10.56
CA LEU A 5 -17.01 -11.45 11.97
C LEU A 5 -16.28 -12.45 12.90
N LYS A 6 -15.76 -13.56 12.34
CA LYS A 6 -14.92 -14.55 13.05
C LYS A 6 -13.41 -14.36 12.79
N SER A 7 -13.05 -13.37 11.99
CA SER A 7 -11.65 -13.10 11.64
C SER A 7 -10.88 -12.55 12.85
N ASP A 8 -9.64 -12.99 13.00
CA ASP A 8 -8.73 -12.41 14.00
C ASP A 8 -8.39 -10.95 13.67
N ILE A 9 -8.66 -10.51 12.44
CA ILE A 9 -8.36 -9.18 11.93
C ILE A 9 -9.47 -8.20 12.36
N PRO A 10 -9.15 -7.12 13.08
CA PRO A 10 -10.12 -6.07 13.41
C PRO A 10 -10.73 -5.42 12.16
N ILE A 11 -12.00 -5.02 12.23
CA ILE A 11 -12.70 -4.36 11.11
C ILE A 11 -11.94 -3.12 10.62
N TRP A 12 -11.41 -2.29 11.53
CA TRP A 12 -10.66 -1.09 11.15
C TRP A 12 -9.37 -1.39 10.38
N VAL A 13 -8.71 -2.52 10.65
CA VAL A 13 -7.51 -2.97 9.93
C VAL A 13 -7.88 -3.42 8.51
N ASN A 14 -9.03 -4.10 8.36
CA ASN A 14 -9.56 -4.42 7.03
C ASN A 14 -9.93 -3.15 6.25
N VAL A 15 -10.54 -2.16 6.90
CA VAL A 15 -10.84 -0.85 6.26
C VAL A 15 -9.56 -0.16 5.81
N LEU A 16 -8.53 -0.11 6.65
CA LEU A 16 -7.21 0.42 6.28
C LEU A 16 -6.66 -0.27 5.04
N GLN A 17 -6.64 -1.61 5.03
CA GLN A 17 -6.13 -2.38 3.88
C GLN A 17 -6.93 -2.13 2.60
N VAL A 18 -8.25 -1.97 2.69
CA VAL A 18 -9.09 -1.59 1.54
C VAL A 18 -8.68 -0.22 1.01
N VAL A 19 -8.51 0.78 1.89
CA VAL A 19 -8.09 2.13 1.49
C VAL A 19 -6.72 2.11 0.81
N LEU A 20 -5.73 1.43 1.39
CA LEU A 20 -4.39 1.28 0.80
C LEU A 20 -4.44 0.58 -0.55
N THR A 21 -5.29 -0.43 -0.70
CA THR A 21 -5.49 -1.14 -1.97
C THR A 21 -6.10 -0.23 -3.03
N LEU A 22 -7.06 0.62 -2.67
CA LEU A 22 -7.65 1.59 -3.60
C LEU A 22 -6.64 2.64 -4.05
N ILE A 23 -5.75 3.11 -3.16
CA ILE A 23 -4.67 4.04 -3.52
C ILE A 23 -3.73 3.38 -4.53
N MET A 24 -3.27 2.15 -4.26
CA MET A 24 -2.43 1.39 -5.20
C MET A 24 -3.13 1.19 -6.56
N LEU A 25 -4.43 0.88 -6.58
CA LEU A 25 -5.18 0.75 -7.83
C LEU A 25 -5.28 2.07 -8.61
N GLY A 26 -5.37 3.21 -7.91
CA GLY A 26 -5.26 4.53 -8.52
C GLY A 26 -3.91 4.75 -9.20
N GLN A 27 -2.81 4.36 -8.54
CA GLN A 27 -1.46 4.40 -9.12
C GLN A 27 -1.34 3.48 -10.33
N VAL A 28 -1.84 2.24 -10.26
CA VAL A 28 -1.88 1.31 -11.40
C VAL A 28 -2.63 1.93 -12.57
N TYR A 29 -3.77 2.57 -12.32
CA TYR A 29 -4.53 3.24 -13.37
C TYR A 29 -3.73 4.35 -14.03
N MET A 30 -3.04 5.18 -13.24
CA MET A 30 -2.15 6.22 -13.74
C MET A 30 -1.04 5.63 -14.61
N TYR A 31 -0.34 4.58 -14.14
CA TYR A 31 0.77 3.97 -14.87
C TYR A 31 0.36 3.27 -16.18
N PHE A 32 -0.80 2.60 -16.22
CA PHE A 32 -1.19 1.83 -17.41
C PHE A 32 -2.06 2.58 -18.41
N PHE A 33 -2.99 3.40 -17.91
CA PHE A 33 -4.11 3.90 -18.71
C PHE A 33 -4.12 5.41 -18.89
N ASN A 34 -3.40 6.17 -18.06
CA ASN A 34 -3.43 7.63 -18.12
C ASN A 34 -2.04 8.24 -17.88
N HIS A 35 -1.23 8.23 -18.93
CA HIS A 35 0.08 8.86 -18.95
C HIS A 35 0.01 10.38 -18.86
N ASP A 36 -1.14 11.00 -19.12
CA ASP A 36 -1.32 12.46 -18.96
C ASP A 36 -1.36 12.83 -17.48
N LEU A 37 -1.92 11.97 -16.61
CA LEU A 37 -1.82 12.14 -15.15
C LEU A 37 -0.38 11.99 -14.66
N LEU A 38 0.41 11.14 -15.32
CA LEU A 38 1.83 10.98 -15.02
C LEU A 38 2.66 12.18 -15.53
N ALA A 39 2.32 12.72 -16.70
CA ALA A 39 2.92 13.95 -17.20
C ALA A 39 2.52 15.16 -16.33
N ALA A 40 1.30 15.15 -15.78
CA ALA A 40 0.81 16.18 -14.89
C ALA A 40 1.59 16.25 -13.59
N THR A 41 2.21 15.16 -13.11
CA THR A 41 3.12 15.20 -11.95
C THR A 41 4.49 15.80 -12.28
N GLY A 42 4.80 16.02 -13.57
CA GLY A 42 6.07 16.55 -14.04
C GLY A 42 7.05 15.48 -14.53
N VAL A 43 6.60 14.21 -14.62
CA VAL A 43 7.40 13.12 -15.19
C VAL A 43 7.31 13.15 -16.71
N THR A 44 8.43 13.46 -17.37
CA THR A 44 8.52 13.40 -18.84
C THR A 44 8.85 11.99 -19.30
N VAL A 45 8.02 11.42 -20.17
CA VAL A 45 8.25 10.09 -20.77
C VAL A 45 8.84 10.27 -22.17
N ASN A 46 10.16 10.13 -22.32
CA ASN A 46 10.89 10.39 -23.55
C ASN A 46 11.13 9.10 -24.35
N GLY A 47 10.04 8.46 -24.78
CA GLY A 47 10.05 7.31 -25.67
C GLY A 47 10.03 5.95 -24.97
N THR A 48 10.34 4.90 -25.73
CA THR A 48 10.13 3.49 -25.34
C THR A 48 10.84 3.05 -24.06
N PRO A 49 12.07 3.49 -23.75
CA PRO A 49 12.74 3.11 -22.50
C PRO A 49 12.01 3.60 -21.24
N ASP A 50 11.51 4.83 -21.27
CA ASP A 50 10.79 5.42 -20.13
C ASP A 50 9.40 4.79 -19.95
N LEU A 51 8.72 4.48 -21.08
CA LEU A 51 7.48 3.70 -21.07
C LEU A 51 7.65 2.33 -20.42
N ASN A 52 8.78 1.65 -20.68
CA ASN A 52 9.07 0.35 -20.06
C ASN A 52 9.17 0.49 -18.53
N LEU A 53 9.86 1.52 -18.03
CA LEU A 53 9.97 1.78 -16.59
C LEU A 53 8.61 2.09 -15.96
N VAL A 54 7.79 2.90 -16.62
CA VAL A 54 6.43 3.24 -16.17
C VAL A 54 5.56 1.98 -16.05
N TYR A 55 5.55 1.13 -17.09
CA TYR A 55 4.80 -0.12 -17.05
C TYR A 55 5.36 -1.12 -16.03
N GLU A 56 6.68 -1.16 -15.84
CA GLU A 56 7.31 -1.99 -14.82
C GLU A 56 6.84 -1.58 -13.41
N MET A 57 6.88 -0.28 -13.09
CA MET A 57 6.38 0.26 -11.82
C MET A 57 4.88 0.01 -11.65
N GLY A 58 4.09 0.19 -12.72
CA GLY A 58 2.68 -0.18 -12.75
C GLY A 58 2.45 -1.65 -12.44
N SER A 59 3.23 -2.55 -13.06
CA SER A 59 3.09 -4.00 -12.88
C SER A 59 3.45 -4.46 -11.46
N ARG A 60 4.49 -3.87 -10.85
CA ARG A 60 4.89 -4.12 -9.46
C ARG A 60 3.79 -3.69 -8.49
N THR A 61 3.24 -2.50 -8.71
CA THR A 61 2.12 -1.96 -7.92
C THR A 61 0.86 -2.82 -8.07
N LEU A 62 0.55 -3.26 -9.29
CA LEU A 62 -0.58 -4.15 -9.56
C LEU A 62 -0.43 -5.51 -8.86
N THR A 63 0.77 -6.08 -8.86
CA THR A 63 1.06 -7.34 -8.17
C THR A 63 0.79 -7.22 -6.67
N MET A 64 1.21 -6.10 -6.07
CA MET A 64 0.97 -5.82 -4.65
C MET A 64 -0.51 -5.57 -4.33
N ALA A 65 -1.21 -4.85 -5.20
CA ALA A 65 -2.66 -4.65 -5.10
C ALA A 65 -3.42 -5.99 -5.20
N ALA A 66 -3.03 -6.87 -6.12
CA ALA A 66 -3.61 -8.20 -6.25
C ALA A 66 -3.39 -9.06 -5.00
N ALA A 67 -2.18 -9.06 -4.43
CA ALA A 67 -1.89 -9.73 -3.16
C ALA A 67 -2.75 -9.18 -2.01
N SER A 68 -2.95 -7.86 -1.98
CA SER A 68 -3.80 -7.19 -1.00
C SER A 68 -5.27 -7.59 -1.11
N ILE A 69 -5.80 -7.65 -2.34
CA ILE A 69 -7.16 -8.13 -2.61
C ILE A 69 -7.31 -9.60 -2.20
N PHE A 70 -6.34 -10.44 -2.56
CA PHE A 70 -6.36 -11.86 -2.21
C PHE A 70 -6.48 -12.07 -0.70
N VAL A 71 -5.66 -11.37 0.08
CA VAL A 71 -5.67 -11.44 1.54
C VAL A 71 -6.97 -10.87 2.15
N LEU A 72 -7.54 -9.82 1.56
CA LEU A 72 -8.85 -9.31 1.96
C LEU A 72 -9.97 -10.34 1.73
N ILE A 73 -9.85 -11.19 0.70
CA ILE A 73 -10.81 -12.27 0.43
C ILE A 73 -10.58 -13.46 1.36
N THR A 74 -9.34 -13.93 1.52
CA THR A 74 -9.02 -15.10 2.34
C THR A 74 -9.22 -14.84 3.83
N GLN A 75 -9.06 -13.59 4.28
CA GLN A 75 -9.11 -13.20 5.69
C GLN A 75 -8.14 -14.03 6.57
N ASP A 76 -7.06 -14.55 5.98
CA ASP A 76 -6.03 -15.28 6.71
C ASP A 76 -5.08 -14.29 7.41
N ALA A 77 -5.04 -14.33 8.74
CA ALA A 77 -4.29 -13.36 9.52
C ALA A 77 -2.76 -13.44 9.33
N ARG A 78 -2.22 -14.61 8.94
CA ARG A 78 -0.78 -14.77 8.67
C ARG A 78 -0.42 -14.15 7.33
N GLN A 79 -1.22 -14.40 6.30
CA GLN A 79 -1.09 -13.74 5.00
C GLN A 79 -1.28 -12.22 5.13
N PHE A 80 -2.20 -11.78 6.00
CA PHE A 80 -2.44 -10.38 6.30
C PHE A 80 -1.22 -9.67 6.89
N LEU A 81 -0.52 -10.30 7.83
CA LEU A 81 0.72 -9.74 8.37
C LEU A 81 1.81 -9.61 7.32
N LEU A 82 1.93 -10.59 6.41
CA LEU A 82 2.93 -10.51 5.33
C LEU A 82 2.64 -9.33 4.40
N VAL A 83 1.37 -9.15 4.00
CA VAL A 83 0.98 -8.00 3.15
C VAL A 83 1.15 -6.67 3.87
N LEU A 84 0.74 -6.56 5.14
CA LEU A 84 0.99 -5.36 5.94
C LEU A 84 2.47 -5.04 6.05
N PHE A 85 3.32 -6.06 6.28
CA PHE A 85 4.77 -5.87 6.34
C PHE A 85 5.32 -5.34 5.02
N MET A 86 4.89 -5.90 3.88
CA MET A 86 5.29 -5.40 2.58
C MET A 86 4.84 -3.96 2.35
N ASN A 87 3.61 -3.60 2.75
CA ASN A 87 3.11 -2.22 2.67
C ASN A 87 3.97 -1.27 3.50
N ILE A 88 4.28 -1.61 4.76
CA ILE A 88 5.15 -0.80 5.63
C ILE A 88 6.51 -0.56 4.97
N MET A 89 7.11 -1.61 4.38
CA MET A 89 8.41 -1.48 3.71
C MET A 89 8.33 -0.56 2.49
N ARG A 90 7.27 -0.67 1.67
CA ARG A 90 7.06 0.20 0.51
C ARG A 90 6.88 1.65 0.97
N GLU A 91 5.94 1.88 1.88
CA GLU A 91 5.58 3.21 2.36
C GLU A 91 6.75 3.88 3.07
N SER A 92 7.57 3.14 3.82
CA SER A 92 8.79 3.66 4.46
C SER A 92 9.84 4.07 3.43
N ALA A 93 9.94 3.37 2.30
CA ALA A 93 10.85 3.75 1.22
C ALA A 93 10.33 5.01 0.48
N GLU A 94 9.02 5.08 0.20
CA GLU A 94 8.35 6.25 -0.39
C GLU A 94 8.49 7.49 0.52
N THR A 95 8.33 7.32 1.85
CA THR A 95 8.59 8.36 2.85
C THR A 95 9.98 9.00 2.71
N ILE A 96 10.99 8.24 2.27
CA ILE A 96 12.35 8.73 2.09
C ILE A 96 12.54 9.32 0.68
N ILE A 97 12.04 8.62 -0.34
CA ILE A 97 12.29 8.95 -1.76
C ILE A 97 11.51 10.18 -2.18
N ASP A 98 10.22 10.28 -1.86
CA ASP A 98 9.34 11.30 -2.42
C ASP A 98 9.71 12.73 -1.97
N PRO A 99 10.14 12.97 -0.71
CA PRO A 99 10.67 14.28 -0.31
C PRO A 99 12.07 14.57 -0.85
N LEU A 100 12.88 13.53 -1.12
CA LEU A 100 14.23 13.70 -1.71
C LEU A 100 14.17 14.00 -3.21
N PHE A 101 13.18 13.43 -3.91
CA PHE A 101 12.97 13.58 -5.35
C PHE A 101 11.53 14.00 -5.65
N PRO A 102 11.12 15.20 -5.21
CA PRO A 102 9.73 15.63 -5.35
C PRO A 102 9.36 15.83 -6.81
N ILE A 103 8.23 15.28 -7.18
CA ILE A 103 7.59 15.52 -8.48
C ILE A 103 7.15 16.99 -8.57
N ALA A 104 7.45 17.63 -9.70
CA ALA A 104 7.38 19.09 -9.86
C ALA A 104 5.98 19.68 -9.60
N ASN A 105 4.93 18.89 -9.84
CA ASN A 105 3.54 19.30 -9.70
C ASN A 105 2.77 18.41 -8.70
N ALA A 106 3.46 17.88 -7.68
CA ALA A 106 2.78 17.11 -6.65
C ALA A 106 1.67 17.94 -5.98
N PRO A 107 0.48 17.34 -5.70
CA PRO A 107 -0.61 18.03 -5.03
C PRO A 107 -0.27 18.44 -3.59
N ALA A 108 0.75 17.84 -2.98
CA ALA A 108 1.27 18.19 -1.67
C ALA A 108 2.76 18.58 -1.75
N GLY A 109 3.17 19.65 -1.06
CA GLY A 109 4.59 20.00 -0.99
C GLY A 109 5.42 18.91 -0.28
N PRO A 110 6.75 18.86 -0.48
CA PRO A 110 7.60 17.77 0.01
C PRO A 110 7.49 17.50 1.53
N VAL A 111 7.30 18.55 2.32
CA VAL A 111 7.14 18.45 3.78
C VAL A 111 5.77 17.87 4.17
N THR A 112 4.72 18.24 3.43
CA THR A 112 3.37 17.72 3.64
C THR A 112 3.30 16.25 3.24
N ASP A 113 3.94 15.92 2.12
CA ASP A 113 4.04 14.57 1.58
C ASP A 113 4.78 13.63 2.56
N PHE A 114 5.97 14.03 3.03
CA PHE A 114 6.69 13.34 4.11
C PHE A 114 5.82 13.10 5.34
N GLY A 115 5.11 14.14 5.80
CA GLY A 115 4.24 14.05 6.96
C GLY A 115 3.10 13.03 6.78
N MET A 116 2.49 12.99 5.60
CA MET A 116 1.45 12.02 5.27
C MET A 116 1.99 10.59 5.30
N HIS A 117 3.12 10.33 4.64
CA HIS A 117 3.73 9.01 4.63
C HIS A 117 4.11 8.53 6.04
N VAL A 118 4.70 9.40 6.88
CA VAL A 118 5.00 9.06 8.28
C VAL A 118 3.74 8.66 9.06
N ILE A 119 2.62 9.37 8.86
CA ILE A 119 1.35 9.05 9.50
C ILE A 119 0.82 7.69 9.02
N ILE A 120 0.88 7.43 7.72
CA ILE A 120 0.44 6.16 7.13
C ILE A 120 1.28 5.00 7.68
N VAL A 121 2.61 5.10 7.65
CA VAL A 121 3.54 4.09 8.21
C VAL A 121 3.23 3.82 9.68
N ALA A 122 2.98 4.87 10.48
CA ALA A 122 2.63 4.70 11.89
C ALA A 122 1.32 3.93 12.08
N ILE A 123 0.29 4.23 11.28
CA ILE A 123 -1.00 3.53 11.32
C ILE A 123 -0.85 2.07 10.87
N GLU A 124 -0.08 1.81 9.82
CA GLU A 124 0.21 0.45 9.34
C GLU A 124 0.98 -0.37 10.38
N PHE A 125 1.97 0.24 11.03
CA PHE A 125 2.71 -0.41 12.11
C PHE A 125 1.80 -0.75 13.29
N LEU A 126 0.88 0.14 13.66
CA LEU A 126 -0.14 -0.15 14.67
C LEU A 126 -1.05 -1.31 14.25
N ALA A 127 -1.50 -1.33 13.00
CA ALA A 127 -2.31 -2.43 12.45
C ALA A 127 -1.54 -3.76 12.52
N PHE A 128 -0.27 -3.76 12.14
CA PHE A 128 0.62 -4.92 12.22
C PHE A 128 0.74 -5.45 13.65
N VAL A 129 1.04 -4.58 14.62
CA VAL A 129 1.16 -4.95 16.04
C VAL A 129 -0.14 -5.52 16.59
N VAL A 130 -1.29 -4.94 16.22
CA VAL A 130 -2.60 -5.41 16.68
C VAL A 130 -2.92 -6.80 16.14
N VAL A 131 -2.72 -7.04 14.83
CA VAL A 131 -2.94 -8.36 14.23
C VAL A 131 -1.97 -9.39 14.82
N TRP A 132 -0.69 -9.04 14.97
CA TRP A 132 0.33 -9.90 15.57
C TRP A 132 -0.03 -10.34 16.99
N LYS A 133 -0.41 -9.40 17.86
CA LYS A 133 -0.82 -9.69 19.24
C LYS A 133 -2.02 -10.64 19.30
N ARG A 134 -2.99 -10.48 18.38
CA ARG A 134 -4.18 -11.36 18.32
C ARG A 134 -3.84 -12.78 17.88
N ILE A 135 -3.00 -12.95 16.86
CA ILE A 135 -2.53 -14.27 16.44
C ILE A 135 -1.79 -14.98 17.58
N LYS A 136 -0.88 -14.26 18.28
CA LYS A 136 -0.14 -14.83 19.40
C LYS A 136 -1.06 -15.27 20.54
N LYS A 137 -2.05 -14.45 20.90
CA LYS A 137 -3.03 -14.79 21.95
C LYS A 137 -3.85 -16.03 21.59
N ARG A 138 -4.30 -16.14 20.32
CA ARG A 138 -5.06 -17.29 19.85
C ARG A 138 -4.24 -18.59 19.87
N SER A 139 -2.98 -18.52 19.45
CA SER A 139 -2.06 -19.66 19.51
C SER A 139 -1.79 -20.15 20.94
N GLN A 140 -1.86 -19.27 21.93
CA GLN A 140 -1.71 -19.61 23.35
C GLN A 140 -2.99 -20.17 23.97
N SER A 141 -4.17 -19.79 23.47
CA SER A 141 -5.47 -20.32 23.93
C SER A 141 -5.87 -21.66 23.30
N SER A 142 -5.19 -22.07 22.23
CA SER A 142 -5.40 -23.35 21.55
C SER A 142 -4.49 -24.47 22.05
N LEU A 143 -3.72 -24.20 23.11
CA LEU A 143 -2.91 -25.15 23.89
C LEU A 143 -3.60 -25.37 25.24
#